data_AF-A0A2N8ZJN3-F1
#
_entry.id   AF-A0A2N8ZJN3-F1
#
_cell.length_a   1.000
_cell.length_b   1.000
_cell.length_c   1.000
_cell.angle_alpha   90.00
_cell.angle_beta   90.00
_cell.angle_gamma   90.00
#
_symmetry.space_group_name_H-M   'P 1'
#
loop_
_entity.id
_entity.type
_entity.pdbx_description
1 polymer ?
#
loop_
_entity_poly.entity_id
_entity_poly.type
_entity_poly.pdbx_seq_one_letter_code
_entity_poly.pdbx_strand_id
1 'polypeptide(L)'
;MQSDNYDLFLEISAFVFFIGCIGVFIWVATVLYLKNKWMLLLEDNLDNGVRFYSLTLLFAMQGVLHYSTVFLVKYQAKRYGMDEKIKTIPLSVQRKFILSFSLCMFSCFLMGLSVFITEVILT
;
A
#
# COMPACT_ATOMS: atom_id res chain seq x y z
N MET A 1 13.98 -15.31 -34.62
CA MET A 1 14.91 -15.10 -33.49
C MET A 1 14.77 -13.73 -32.85
N GLN A 2 14.94 -12.62 -33.60
CA GLN A 2 14.73 -11.29 -33.00
C GLN A 2 13.24 -11.04 -32.71
N SER A 3 12.34 -11.25 -33.68
CA SER A 3 10.86 -11.19 -33.51
C SER A 3 10.34 -11.98 -32.31
N ASP A 4 10.75 -13.25 -32.18
CA ASP A 4 10.26 -14.14 -31.10
C ASP A 4 10.59 -13.62 -29.69
N ASN A 5 11.70 -12.89 -29.55
CA ASN A 5 12.07 -12.29 -28.27
C ASN A 5 11.19 -11.06 -27.94
N TYR A 6 10.82 -10.23 -28.93
CA TYR A 6 9.93 -9.08 -28.70
C TYR A 6 8.53 -9.54 -28.28
N ASP A 7 7.99 -10.56 -28.97
CA ASP A 7 6.68 -11.13 -28.65
C ASP A 7 6.67 -11.70 -27.21
N LEU A 8 7.73 -12.41 -26.82
CA LEU A 8 7.91 -12.92 -25.46
C LEU A 8 7.96 -11.81 -24.39
N PHE A 9 8.73 -10.75 -24.61
CA PHE A 9 8.82 -9.63 -23.66
C PHE A 9 7.49 -8.88 -23.52
N LEU A 10 6.71 -8.78 -24.60
CA LEU A 10 5.40 -8.15 -24.59
C LEU A 10 4.38 -8.98 -23.79
N GLU A 11 4.37 -10.31 -23.96
CA GLU A 11 3.56 -11.22 -23.15
C GLU A 11 3.92 -11.14 -21.66
N ILE A 12 5.22 -11.13 -21.34
CA ILE A 12 5.70 -10.99 -19.95
C ILE A 12 5.27 -9.65 -19.35
N SER A 13 5.43 -8.55 -20.09
CA SER A 13 5.02 -7.22 -19.63
C SER A 13 3.52 -7.17 -19.32
N ALA A 14 2.68 -7.68 -20.24
CA ALA A 14 1.24 -7.74 -20.04
C ALA A 14 0.88 -8.57 -18.80
N PHE A 15 1.50 -9.74 -18.63
CA PHE A 15 1.25 -10.61 -17.48
C PHE A 15 1.61 -9.94 -16.15
N VAL A 16 2.79 -9.30 -16.09
CA VAL A 16 3.25 -8.54 -14.90
C VAL A 16 2.30 -7.38 -14.59
N PHE A 17 1.83 -6.66 -15.61
CA PHE A 17 0.85 -5.58 -15.44
C PHE A 17 -0.46 -6.08 -14.82
N PHE A 18 -1.03 -7.16 -15.36
CA PHE A 18 -2.28 -7.72 -14.85
C PHE A 18 -2.14 -8.23 -13.40
N ILE A 19 -1.01 -8.85 -13.05
CA ILE A 19 -0.73 -9.22 -11.65
C ILE A 19 -0.70 -7.98 -10.76
N GLY A 20 -0.05 -6.91 -11.21
CA GLY A 20 -0.05 -5.62 -10.51
C GLY A 20 -1.46 -5.09 -10.27
N CYS A 21 -2.31 -5.08 -11.30
CA CYS A 21 -3.71 -4.66 -11.18
C CYS A 21 -4.50 -5.53 -10.19
N ILE A 22 -4.37 -6.85 -10.24
CA ILE A 22 -4.99 -7.78 -9.29
C ILE A 22 -4.53 -7.49 -7.87
N GLY A 23 -3.22 -7.24 -7.68
CA GLY A 23 -2.66 -6.83 -6.40
C GLY A 23 -3.28 -5.56 -5.85
N VAL A 24 -3.51 -4.54 -6.69
CA VAL A 24 -4.22 -3.32 -6.30
C VAL A 24 -5.68 -3.60 -5.91
N PHE A 25 -6.39 -4.45 -6.64
CA PHE A 25 -7.76 -4.84 -6.27
C PHE A 25 -7.82 -5.54 -4.91
N ILE A 26 -6.90 -6.48 -4.65
CA ILE A 26 -6.77 -7.14 -3.35
C ILE A 26 -6.41 -6.13 -2.26
N TRP A 27 -5.55 -5.16 -2.58
CA TRP A 27 -5.19 -4.09 -1.66
C TRP A 27 -6.39 -3.21 -1.30
N VAL A 28 -7.23 -2.81 -2.26
CA VAL A 28 -8.45 -2.03 -1.99
C VAL A 28 -9.41 -2.80 -1.08
N ALA A 29 -9.59 -4.10 -1.30
CA ALA A 29 -10.37 -4.95 -0.40
C ALA A 29 -9.76 -5.00 1.02
N THR A 30 -8.43 -5.04 1.12
CA THR A 30 -7.71 -4.98 2.40
C THR A 30 -7.92 -3.62 3.08
N VAL A 31 -7.88 -2.51 2.34
CA VAL A 31 -8.17 -1.17 2.86
C VAL A 31 -9.59 -1.10 3.42
N LEU A 32 -10.58 -1.65 2.73
CA LEU A 32 -11.97 -1.74 3.23
C LEU A 32 -12.06 -2.50 4.56
N TYR A 33 -11.35 -3.63 4.66
CA TYR A 33 -11.27 -4.40 5.90
C TYR A 33 -10.62 -3.60 7.04
N LEU A 34 -9.48 -2.95 6.77
CA LEU A 34 -8.78 -2.14 7.76
C LEU A 34 -9.59 -0.91 8.19
N LYS A 35 -10.25 -0.25 7.24
CA LYS A 35 -11.17 0.87 7.46
C LYS A 35 -12.22 0.50 8.50
N ASN A 36 -12.95 -0.59 8.25
CA ASN A 36 -14.10 -0.95 9.08
C ASN A 36 -13.71 -1.49 10.47
N LYS A 37 -12.54 -2.13 10.59
CA LYS A 37 -12.17 -2.86 11.81
C LYS A 37 -11.18 -2.12 12.71
N TRP A 38 -10.24 -1.36 12.14
CA TRP A 38 -9.09 -0.85 12.89
C TRP A 38 -8.84 0.64 12.72
N MET A 39 -9.38 1.28 11.67
CA MET A 39 -9.11 2.70 11.41
C MET A 39 -9.62 3.61 12.53
N LEU A 40 -10.83 3.37 13.02
CA LEU A 40 -11.39 4.14 14.15
C LEU A 40 -10.52 4.04 15.40
N LEU A 41 -10.00 2.83 15.70
CA LEU A 41 -9.09 2.64 16.83
C LEU A 41 -7.80 3.45 16.68
N LEU A 42 -7.27 3.55 15.45
CA LEU A 42 -6.06 4.35 15.19
C LEU A 42 -6.35 5.85 15.32
N GLU A 43 -7.47 6.33 14.79
CA GLU A 43 -7.88 7.74 14.91
C GLU A 43 -8.11 8.14 16.37
N ASP A 44 -8.73 7.27 17.17
CA ASP A 44 -8.95 7.52 18.59
C ASP A 44 -7.64 7.60 19.39
N ASN A 45 -6.70 6.69 19.13
CA ASN A 45 -5.45 6.60 19.90
C ASN A 45 -4.33 7.52 19.38
N LEU A 46 -4.16 7.65 18.07
CA LEU A 46 -3.06 8.40 17.46
C LEU A 46 -3.45 9.86 17.20
N ASP A 47 -4.68 10.10 16.73
CA ASP A 47 -5.19 11.41 16.33
C ASP A 47 -6.16 12.04 17.34
N ASN A 48 -6.12 11.58 18.59
CA ASN A 48 -6.94 12.12 19.69
C ASN A 48 -8.46 12.15 19.38
N GLY A 49 -8.96 11.18 18.61
CA GLY A 49 -10.38 11.06 18.26
C GLY A 49 -10.80 11.81 16.99
N VAL A 50 -9.86 12.41 16.24
CA VAL A 50 -10.18 13.08 14.98
C VAL A 50 -10.39 12.06 13.85
N ARG A 51 -11.65 11.94 13.39
CA ARG A 51 -12.07 10.97 12.37
C ARG A 51 -11.90 11.48 10.94
N PHE A 52 -10.66 11.60 10.48
CA PHE A 52 -10.37 12.12 9.14
C PHE A 52 -10.29 11.02 8.06
N TYR A 53 -9.56 9.96 8.34
CA TYR A 53 -9.28 8.86 7.42
C TYR A 53 -10.45 7.88 7.28
N SER A 54 -11.34 7.77 8.26
CA SER A 54 -12.53 6.90 8.19
C SER A 54 -13.69 7.47 7.35
N LEU A 55 -13.68 8.76 7.02
CA LEU A 55 -14.78 9.46 6.32
C LEU A 55 -15.11 8.88 4.94
N THR A 56 -14.10 8.75 4.06
CA THR A 56 -14.29 8.29 2.68
C THR A 56 -13.34 7.14 2.35
N LEU A 57 -13.60 6.41 1.27
CA LEU A 57 -12.71 5.35 0.82
C LEU A 57 -11.32 5.90 0.44
N LEU A 58 -11.27 7.05 -0.23
CA LEU A 58 -10.01 7.68 -0.65
C LEU A 58 -9.18 8.13 0.56
N PHE A 59 -9.83 8.74 1.56
CA PHE A 59 -9.14 9.06 2.80
C PHE A 59 -8.73 7.80 3.56
N ALA A 60 -9.51 6.72 3.52
CA ALA A 60 -9.11 5.47 4.15
C ALA A 60 -7.87 4.86 3.49
N MET A 61 -7.78 4.91 2.15
CA MET A 61 -6.58 4.52 1.42
C MET A 61 -5.36 5.33 1.88
N GLN A 62 -5.49 6.66 1.93
CA GLN A 62 -4.43 7.55 2.40
C GLN A 62 -4.06 7.27 3.86
N GLY A 63 -5.04 7.01 4.72
CA GLY A 63 -4.84 6.68 6.14
C GLY A 63 -4.10 5.37 6.33
N VAL A 64 -4.46 4.32 5.56
CA VAL A 64 -3.73 3.04 5.60
C VAL A 64 -2.27 3.27 5.22
N LEU A 65 -1.99 4.05 4.18
CA LEU A 65 -0.60 4.36 3.79
C LEU A 65 0.11 5.20 4.86
N HIS A 66 -0.55 6.24 5.39
CA HIS A 66 -0.01 7.12 6.41
C HIS A 66 0.35 6.36 7.69
N TYR A 67 -0.59 5.65 8.31
CA TYR A 67 -0.32 4.90 9.54
C TYR A 67 0.71 3.79 9.32
N SER A 68 0.69 3.12 8.17
CA SER A 68 1.72 2.15 7.83
C SER A 68 3.12 2.76 7.80
N THR A 69 3.29 3.94 7.20
CA THR A 69 4.59 4.63 7.18
C THR A 69 5.02 5.09 8.57
N VAL A 70 4.08 5.51 9.41
CA VAL A 70 4.31 5.84 10.81
C VAL A 70 4.80 4.62 11.60
N PHE A 71 4.22 3.43 11.36
CA PHE A 71 4.67 2.19 12.00
C PHE A 71 6.02 1.68 11.47
N LEU A 72 6.31 1.88 10.18
CA LEU A 72 7.56 1.46 9.56
C LEU A 72 8.75 2.33 9.95
N VAL A 73 8.56 3.64 10.03
CA VAL A 73 9.65 4.61 10.13
C VAL A 73 9.54 5.39 11.45
N LYS A 74 10.44 5.09 12.40
CA LYS A 74 10.54 5.79 13.68
C LYS A 74 10.66 7.32 13.54
N TYR A 75 11.32 7.79 12.49
CA TYR A 75 11.41 9.22 12.19
C TYR A 75 10.04 9.85 11.89
N GLN A 76 9.18 9.17 11.11
CA GLN A 76 7.83 9.65 10.83
C GLN A 76 6.99 9.67 12.11
N ALA A 77 7.04 8.61 12.91
CA ALA A 77 6.40 8.57 14.21
C ALA A 77 6.79 9.75 15.11
N LYS A 78 8.09 10.08 15.15
CA LYS A 78 8.59 11.23 15.91
C LYS A 78 8.13 12.57 15.34
N ARG A 79 8.09 12.72 14.00
CA ARG A 79 7.63 13.94 13.32
C ARG A 79 6.16 14.24 13.61
N TYR A 80 5.33 13.21 13.69
CA TYR A 80 3.90 13.36 14.00
C TYR A 80 3.58 13.32 15.50
N GLY A 81 4.59 13.22 16.39
CA GLY A 81 4.39 13.12 17.84
C GLY A 81 3.63 11.84 18.26
N MET A 82 3.77 10.78 17.48
CA MET A 82 3.07 9.50 17.66
C MET A 82 3.99 8.39 18.22
N ASP A 83 5.26 8.67 18.48
CA ASP A 83 6.26 7.68 18.92
C ASP A 83 5.88 6.94 20.21
N GLU A 84 5.32 7.65 21.19
CA GLU A 84 4.80 7.04 22.41
C GLU A 84 3.42 6.41 22.20
N LYS A 85 2.56 7.07 21.40
CA LYS A 85 1.19 6.60 21.15
C LYS A 85 1.14 5.28 20.41
N ILE A 86 2.08 5.01 19.50
CA ILE A 86 2.15 3.74 18.75
C ILE A 86 2.33 2.54 19.70
N LYS A 87 2.97 2.72 20.86
CA LYS A 87 3.15 1.63 21.85
C LYS A 87 1.83 1.15 22.44
N THR A 88 0.77 1.97 22.39
CA THR A 88 -0.58 1.60 22.84
C THR A 88 -1.30 0.70 21.83
N ILE A 89 -0.84 0.69 20.57
CA ILE A 89 -1.46 -0.07 19.50
C ILE A 89 -0.92 -1.50 19.49
N PRO A 90 -1.78 -2.54 19.44
CA PRO A 90 -1.32 -3.92 19.37
C PRO A 90 -0.43 -4.16 18.14
N LEU A 91 0.71 -4.83 18.35
CA LEU A 91 1.66 -5.17 17.27
C LEU A 91 1.00 -5.94 16.12
N SER A 92 -0.02 -6.74 16.41
CA SER A 92 -0.80 -7.48 15.41
C SER A 92 -1.54 -6.56 14.44
N VAL A 93 -2.02 -5.40 14.91
CA VAL A 93 -2.68 -4.39 14.08
C VAL A 93 -1.65 -3.65 13.25
N GLN A 94 -0.56 -3.21 13.87
CA GLN A 94 0.55 -2.54 13.17
C GLN A 94 1.05 -3.39 12.00
N ARG A 95 1.28 -4.70 12.22
CA ARG A 95 1.69 -5.63 11.16
C ARG A 95 0.71 -5.71 10.00
N LYS A 96 -0.61 -5.65 10.23
CA LYS A 96 -1.61 -5.68 9.15
C LYS A 96 -1.54 -4.44 8.27
N PHE A 97 -1.34 -3.28 8.87
CA PHE A 97 -1.14 -2.02 8.14
C PHE A 97 0.15 -2.11 7.30
N ILE A 98 1.26 -2.51 7.92
CA ILE A 98 2.54 -2.70 7.22
C ILE A 98 2.42 -3.69 6.05
N LEU A 99 1.73 -4.82 6.23
CA LEU A 99 1.47 -5.79 5.16
C LEU A 99 0.65 -5.19 4.03
N SER A 100 -0.37 -4.39 4.36
CA SER A 100 -1.17 -3.67 3.35
C SER A 100 -0.30 -2.67 2.58
N PHE A 101 0.58 -1.94 3.24
CA PHE A 101 1.53 -1.04 2.57
C PHE A 101 2.49 -1.80 1.65
N SER A 102 3.05 -2.92 2.11
CA SER A 102 3.92 -3.77 1.31
C SER A 102 3.21 -4.29 0.05
N LEU A 103 1.97 -4.75 0.19
CA LEU A 103 1.14 -5.20 -0.94
C LEU A 103 0.91 -4.07 -1.96
N CYS A 104 0.61 -2.86 -1.49
CA CYS A 104 0.46 -1.70 -2.36
C CYS A 104 1.75 -1.40 -3.13
N MET A 105 2.87 -1.27 -2.41
CA MET A 105 4.16 -0.94 -3.01
C MET A 105 4.62 -2.01 -4.00
N PHE A 106 4.43 -3.29 -3.67
CA PHE A 106 4.73 -4.40 -4.56
C PHE A 106 3.88 -4.37 -5.83
N SER A 107 2.58 -4.09 -5.70
CA SER A 107 1.68 -3.99 -6.86
C SER A 107 2.07 -2.83 -7.78
N CYS A 108 2.35 -1.65 -7.21
CA CYS A 108 2.83 -0.50 -7.96
C CYS A 108 4.19 -0.77 -8.62
N PHE A 109 5.09 -1.49 -7.94
CA PHE A 109 6.38 -1.87 -8.48
C PHE A 109 6.24 -2.79 -9.70
N LEU A 110 5.35 -3.79 -9.65
CA LEU A 110 5.08 -4.66 -10.81
C LEU A 110 4.53 -3.86 -11.99
N MET A 111 3.56 -2.96 -11.75
CA MET A 111 3.03 -2.11 -12.82
C MET A 111 4.12 -1.22 -13.43
N GLY A 112 4.97 -0.61 -12.62
CA GLY A 112 6.10 0.19 -13.08
C GLY A 112 7.14 -0.64 -13.85
N LEU A 113 7.39 -1.87 -13.42
CA LEU A 113 8.29 -2.80 -14.09
C LEU A 113 7.76 -3.22 -15.47
N SER A 114 6.44 -3.43 -15.61
CA SER A 114 5.82 -3.65 -16.92
C SER A 114 6.05 -2.46 -17.87
N VAL A 115 5.79 -1.24 -17.40
CA VAL A 115 6.02 -0.02 -18.21
C VAL A 115 7.49 0.09 -18.60
N PHE A 116 8.41 -0.21 -17.68
CA PHE A 116 9.84 -0.21 -17.97
C PHE A 116 10.23 -1.22 -19.06
N ILE A 117 9.68 -2.44 -19.01
CA ILE A 117 9.91 -3.44 -20.07
C ILE A 117 9.39 -2.91 -21.42
N THR A 118 8.18 -2.36 -21.44
CA THR A 118 7.56 -1.88 -22.68
C THR A 118 8.29 -0.68 -23.29
N GLU A 119 8.70 0.29 -22.48
CA GLU A 119 9.29 1.53 -22.98
C GLU A 119 10.80 1.45 -23.19
N VAL A 120 11.52 0.62 -22.43
CA VAL A 120 12.99 0.60 -22.43
C VAL A 120 13.57 -0.61 -23.16
N ILE A 121 12.88 -1.77 -23.12
CA ILE A 121 13.39 -3.00 -23.73
C ILE A 121 12.82 -3.22 -25.13
N LEU A 122 11.57 -2.79 -25.37
CA LEU A 122 10.87 -3.00 -26.65
C LEU A 122 10.96 -1.82 -27.62
N THR A 123 11.45 -0.65 -27.20
CA THR A 123 11.68 0.54 -28.03
C THR A 123 13.12 0.62 -28.52
#